data_AF-A0A6P7T8J8-F1
#
_entry.id   AF-A0A6P7T8J8-F1
#
_cell.length_a   1.000
_cell.length_b   1.000
_cell.length_c   1.000
_cell.angle_alpha   90.00
_cell.angle_beta   90.00
_cell.angle_gamma   90.00
#
_symmetry.space_group_name_H-M   'P 1'
#
loop_
_entity.id
_entity.type
_entity.pdbx_description
1 polymer ?
#
loop_
_entity_poly.entity_id
_entity_poly.type
_entity_poly.pdbx_seq_one_letter_code
_entity_poly.pdbx_strand_id
1 'polypeptide(L)'
;MAGAAIRMSPAEIEFLAEKELISFEPNFTYSNIYLIQGDFGPFEAGIPTSVPLWLAVNLKQRCRGRIIPPAWMNIDDLNLKKQEELENKLFTEMPSRYYIEITQLLLKNAPEDIPKADELRTLIKDIWDLRKAKLRSSIDTFIKSDATHAKLNHLTPMEINTIRAVLTETMNHINVLRSNVHTKYTGNSQDI
;
A
#
# COMPACT_ATOMS: atom_id res chain seq x y z
N MET A 1 25.93 16.45 6.92
CA MET A 1 25.63 15.08 6.44
C MET A 1 24.16 15.03 6.09
N ALA A 2 23.82 15.11 4.80
CA ALA A 2 22.44 14.89 4.36
C ALA A 2 22.12 13.43 4.71
N GLY A 3 21.18 13.21 5.64
CA GLY A 3 20.72 11.88 5.97
C GLY A 3 20.24 11.23 4.68
N ALA A 4 20.89 10.14 4.28
CA ALA A 4 20.42 9.34 3.16
C ALA A 4 18.95 9.04 3.44
N ALA A 5 18.06 9.55 2.59
CA ALA A 5 16.62 9.31 2.73
C ALA A 5 16.45 7.79 2.87
N ILE A 6 15.96 7.34 4.03
CA ILE A 6 15.74 5.92 4.30
C ILE A 6 14.77 5.42 3.22
N ARG A 7 15.32 4.75 2.21
CA ARG A 7 14.55 4.14 1.13
C ARG A 7 13.99 2.86 1.71
N MET A 8 12.67 2.84 1.91
CA MET A 8 11.99 1.62 2.30
C MET A 8 11.94 0.70 1.08
N SER A 9 12.40 -0.54 1.20
CA SER A 9 12.28 -1.48 0.08
C SER A 9 10.83 -1.99 -0.05
N PRO A 10 10.37 -2.40 -1.25
CA PRO A 10 9.06 -3.04 -1.37
C PRO A 10 8.91 -4.27 -0.45
N ALA A 11 10.00 -5.01 -0.22
CA ALA A 11 10.03 -6.15 0.69
C ALA A 11 9.81 -5.76 2.15
N GLU A 12 10.32 -4.61 2.58
CA GLU A 12 10.04 -4.09 3.93
C GLU A 12 8.57 -3.71 4.11
N ILE A 13 7.92 -3.21 3.06
CA ILE A 13 6.48 -2.90 3.11
C ILE A 13 5.67 -4.19 3.15
N GLU A 14 6.03 -5.20 2.35
CA GLU A 14 5.43 -6.53 2.40
C GLU A 14 5.55 -7.13 3.82
N PHE A 15 6.73 -7.05 4.43
CA PHE A 15 6.96 -7.49 5.81
C PHE A 15 6.09 -6.73 6.83
N LEU A 16 5.81 -5.44 6.61
CA LEU A 16 4.89 -4.69 7.47
C LEU A 16 3.44 -5.10 7.25
N ALA A 17 3.04 -5.39 6.01
CA ALA A 17 1.71 -5.85 5.65
C ALA A 17 1.38 -7.24 6.20
N GLU A 18 2.40 -8.10 6.34
CA GLU A 18 2.27 -9.45 6.89
C GLU A 18 1.74 -9.51 8.33
N LYS A 19 1.75 -8.38 9.04
CA LYS A 19 1.21 -8.25 10.40
C LYS A 19 -0.31 -8.11 10.44
N GLU A 20 -0.93 -7.78 9.30
CA GLU A 20 -2.37 -7.62 9.21
C GLU A 20 -3.07 -8.94 9.54
N LEU A 21 -4.15 -8.84 10.32
CA LEU A 21 -4.92 -10.01 10.73
C LEU A 21 -5.88 -10.41 9.61
N ILE A 22 -5.87 -11.69 9.28
CA ILE A 22 -6.78 -12.30 8.31
C ILE A 22 -7.46 -13.52 8.92
N SER A 23 -8.57 -13.93 8.33
CA SER A 23 -9.33 -15.09 8.77
C SER A 23 -8.77 -16.35 8.10
N PHE A 24 -8.44 -17.35 8.91
CA PHE A 24 -7.94 -18.65 8.47
C PHE A 24 -8.81 -19.76 9.04
N GLU A 25 -9.24 -20.70 8.20
CA GLU A 25 -9.99 -21.87 8.64
C GLU A 25 -9.06 -23.10 8.65
N PRO A 26 -8.66 -23.60 9.83
CA PRO A 26 -7.73 -24.71 9.94
C PRO A 26 -8.42 -26.04 9.65
N ASN A 27 -7.66 -27.03 9.20
CA ASN A 27 -8.10 -28.44 9.08
C ASN A 27 -7.55 -29.33 10.20
N PHE A 28 -7.02 -28.71 11.25
CA PHE A 28 -6.41 -29.36 12.40
C PHE A 28 -6.92 -28.72 13.69
N THR A 29 -6.77 -29.45 14.79
CA THR A 29 -7.04 -28.94 16.13
C THR A 29 -5.72 -28.76 16.88
N TYR A 30 -5.51 -27.60 17.49
CA TYR A 30 -4.32 -27.28 18.27
C TYR A 30 -4.62 -26.22 19.33
N SER A 31 -3.97 -26.30 20.49
CA SER A 31 -4.12 -25.31 21.56
C SER A 31 -3.57 -23.94 21.15
N ASN A 32 -3.79 -22.92 21.98
CA ASN A 32 -3.22 -21.59 21.77
C ASN A 32 -1.69 -21.63 21.60
N ILE A 33 -1.21 -20.83 20.67
CA ILE A 33 0.21 -20.52 20.48
C ILE A 33 0.45 -19.15 21.13
N TYR A 34 1.34 -19.10 22.12
CA TYR A 34 1.72 -17.87 22.80
C TYR A 34 2.97 -17.27 22.14
N LEU A 35 2.84 -16.12 21.48
CA LEU A 35 3.95 -15.42 20.83
C LEU A 35 4.27 -14.10 21.54
N ILE A 36 5.46 -13.55 21.23
CA ILE A 36 5.93 -12.28 21.80
C ILE A 36 4.94 -11.13 21.55
N GLN A 37 4.27 -11.13 20.39
CA GLN A 37 3.31 -10.09 19.99
C GLN A 37 1.88 -10.62 19.88
N GLY A 38 1.48 -11.50 20.81
CA GLY A 38 0.10 -11.93 20.96
C GLY A 38 -0.08 -13.44 20.87
N ASP A 39 -1.28 -13.88 21.22
CA ASP A 39 -1.64 -15.28 21.29
C ASP A 39 -2.61 -15.61 20.15
N PHE A 40 -2.39 -16.75 19.49
CA PHE A 40 -3.21 -17.19 18.36
C PHE A 40 -3.81 -18.58 18.61
N GLY A 41 -5.08 -18.74 18.25
CA GLY A 41 -5.86 -19.93 18.55
C GLY A 41 -6.84 -19.72 19.73
N PRO A 42 -7.43 -20.80 20.26
CA PRO A 42 -7.22 -22.20 19.87
C PRO A 42 -7.62 -22.45 18.41
N PHE A 43 -6.91 -23.34 17.73
CA PHE A 43 -7.25 -23.77 16.38
C PHE A 43 -8.19 -24.95 16.48
N GLU A 44 -9.39 -24.83 15.91
CA GLU A 44 -10.35 -25.91 15.85
C GLU A 44 -10.73 -26.18 14.39
N ALA A 45 -10.67 -27.44 13.97
CA ALA A 45 -10.88 -27.80 12.58
C ALA A 45 -12.25 -27.31 12.07
N GLY A 46 -12.25 -26.58 10.96
CA GLY A 46 -13.45 -26.00 10.35
C GLY A 46 -13.96 -24.71 10.99
N ILE A 47 -13.30 -24.19 12.04
CA ILE A 47 -13.71 -22.94 12.70
C ILE A 47 -12.73 -21.81 12.31
N PRO A 48 -13.21 -20.74 11.64
CA PRO A 48 -12.39 -19.59 11.28
C PRO A 48 -11.75 -18.93 12.50
N THR A 49 -10.44 -18.70 12.43
CA THR A 49 -9.63 -18.08 13.48
C THR A 49 -8.85 -16.91 12.90
N SER A 50 -8.78 -15.80 13.63
CA SER A 50 -7.99 -14.64 13.22
C SER A 50 -6.51 -14.86 13.51
N VAL A 51 -5.68 -14.75 12.48
CA VAL A 51 -4.22 -14.92 12.56
C VAL A 51 -3.51 -13.88 11.69
N PRO A 52 -2.23 -13.57 11.96
CA PRO A 52 -1.46 -12.68 11.09
C PRO A 52 -1.27 -13.32 9.71
N LEU A 53 -1.19 -12.48 8.68
CA LEU A 53 -1.03 -12.90 7.30
C LEU A 53 0.19 -13.82 7.09
N TRP A 54 1.34 -13.54 7.72
CA TRP A 54 2.51 -14.42 7.61
C TRP A 54 2.23 -15.84 8.12
N LEU A 55 1.44 -15.98 9.20
CA LEU A 55 1.11 -17.26 9.79
C LEU A 55 0.10 -18.02 8.92
N ALA A 56 -0.94 -17.33 8.45
CA ALA A 56 -1.91 -17.90 7.53
C ALA A 56 -1.25 -18.42 6.24
N VAL A 57 -0.36 -17.63 5.62
CA VAL A 57 0.39 -18.04 4.42
C VAL A 57 1.28 -19.25 4.73
N ASN A 58 1.97 -19.27 5.88
CA ASN A 58 2.80 -20.40 6.28
C ASN A 58 1.99 -21.69 6.48
N LEU A 59 0.83 -21.59 7.15
CA LEU A 59 -0.08 -22.72 7.37
C LEU A 59 -0.67 -23.22 6.05
N LYS A 60 -1.03 -22.31 5.14
CA LYS A 60 -1.54 -22.64 3.82
C LYS A 60 -0.52 -23.40 2.97
N GLN A 61 0.74 -22.96 2.94
CA GLN A 61 1.83 -23.66 2.24
C GLN A 61 2.08 -25.07 2.77
N ARG A 62 1.67 -25.36 4.01
CA ARG A 62 1.74 -26.68 4.66
C ARG A 62 0.43 -27.47 4.55
N CYS A 63 -0.53 -27.02 3.75
CA CYS A 63 -1.85 -27.62 3.56
C CYS A 63 -2.64 -27.80 4.88
N ARG A 64 -2.51 -26.86 5.83
CA ARG A 64 -3.14 -26.92 7.15
C ARG A 64 -4.50 -26.22 7.26
N GLY A 65 -5.13 -25.92 6.13
CA GLY A 65 -6.42 -25.22 6.10
C GLY A 65 -6.55 -24.37 4.84
N ARG A 66 -7.52 -23.45 4.88
CA ARG A 66 -7.79 -22.49 3.82
C ARG A 66 -7.79 -21.06 4.37
N ILE A 67 -7.37 -20.12 3.54
CA ILE A 67 -7.47 -18.70 3.85
C ILE A 67 -8.84 -18.20 3.43
N ILE A 68 -9.53 -17.48 4.31
CA ILE A 68 -10.77 -16.79 3.96
C ILE A 68 -10.39 -15.38 3.47
N PRO A 69 -10.71 -15.01 2.21
CA PRO A 69 -10.35 -13.69 1.69
C PRO A 69 -11.01 -12.58 2.53
N PRO A 70 -10.36 -11.43 2.70
CA PRO A 70 -10.97 -10.28 3.36
C PRO A 70 -12.28 -9.86 2.70
N ALA A 71 -13.23 -9.34 3.47
CA ALA A 71 -14.57 -8.99 2.97
C ALA A 71 -14.53 -8.06 1.76
N TRP A 72 -13.63 -7.06 1.75
CA TRP A 72 -13.45 -6.12 0.64
C TRP A 72 -12.86 -6.74 -0.63
N MET A 73 -12.26 -7.94 -0.54
CA MET A 73 -11.62 -8.63 -1.66
C MET A 73 -12.64 -9.43 -2.48
N ASN A 74 -13.69 -8.74 -2.93
CA ASN A 74 -14.68 -9.27 -3.83
C ASN A 74 -14.82 -8.36 -5.06
N ILE A 75 -15.35 -8.91 -6.14
CA ILE A 75 -15.40 -8.22 -7.44
C ILE A 75 -16.32 -7.01 -7.40
N ASP A 76 -17.47 -7.13 -6.73
CA ASP A 76 -18.49 -6.08 -6.72
C ASP A 76 -17.99 -4.84 -5.96
N ASP A 77 -17.40 -5.03 -4.78
CA ASP A 77 -16.81 -3.96 -3.96
C ASP A 77 -15.60 -3.33 -4.65
N LEU A 78 -14.75 -4.12 -5.31
CA LEU A 78 -13.60 -3.58 -6.04
C LEU A 78 -14.02 -2.81 -7.29
N ASN A 79 -15.07 -3.22 -7.98
CA ASN A 79 -15.64 -2.46 -9.09
C ASN A 79 -16.24 -1.15 -8.62
N LEU A 80 -17.00 -1.18 -7.51
CA LEU A 80 -17.51 0.04 -6.88
C LEU A 80 -16.36 0.97 -6.49
N LYS A 81 -15.29 0.41 -5.90
CA LYS A 81 -14.10 1.18 -5.51
C LYS A 81 -13.37 1.79 -6.70
N LYS A 82 -13.24 1.04 -7.79
CA LYS A 82 -12.65 1.53 -9.04
C LYS A 82 -13.46 2.69 -9.61
N GLN A 83 -14.79 2.59 -9.58
CA GLN A 83 -15.68 3.65 -10.05
C GLN A 83 -15.59 4.90 -9.16
N GLU A 84 -15.59 4.73 -7.85
CA GLU A 84 -15.41 5.82 -6.88
C GLU A 84 -14.08 6.56 -7.12
N GLU A 85 -13.01 5.82 -7.39
CA GLU A 85 -11.70 6.40 -7.69
C GLU A 85 -11.67 7.13 -9.04
N LEU A 86 -12.46 6.73 -10.03
CA LEU A 86 -12.59 7.42 -11.32
C LEU A 86 -13.34 8.75 -11.20
N GLU A 87 -14.43 8.75 -10.45
CA GLU A 87 -15.30 9.93 -10.28
C GLU A 87 -14.64 11.01 -9.43
N ASN A 88 -13.84 10.62 -8.44
CA ASN A 88 -13.19 11.55 -7.54
C ASN A 88 -11.88 12.12 -8.12
N LYS A 89 -11.76 13.45 -8.07
CA LYS A 89 -10.52 14.14 -8.46
C LYS A 89 -9.36 13.87 -7.50
N LEU A 90 -9.66 13.67 -6.22
CA LEU A 90 -8.70 13.33 -5.17
C LEU A 90 -8.61 11.81 -4.98
N PHE A 91 -7.60 11.35 -4.25
CA PHE A 91 -7.48 9.95 -3.86
C PHE A 91 -8.57 9.58 -2.87
N THR A 92 -9.22 8.44 -3.11
CA THR A 92 -10.21 7.89 -2.19
C THR A 92 -9.55 6.94 -1.20
N GLU A 93 -10.21 6.68 -0.07
CA GLU A 93 -9.68 5.77 0.97
C GLU A 93 -9.72 4.31 0.52
N MET A 94 -8.58 3.62 0.55
CA MET A 94 -8.52 2.21 0.20
C MET A 94 -9.05 1.32 1.35
N PRO A 95 -9.67 0.17 1.04
CA PRO A 95 -10.29 -0.70 2.04
C PRO A 95 -9.29 -1.29 3.04
N SER A 96 -8.02 -1.37 2.66
CA SER A 96 -6.91 -1.68 3.56
C SER A 96 -5.70 -0.81 3.23
N ARG A 97 -4.95 -0.44 4.26
CA ARG A 97 -3.67 0.27 4.13
C ARG A 97 -2.66 -0.49 3.26
N TYR A 98 -2.71 -1.82 3.29
CA TYR A 98 -1.79 -2.72 2.60
C TYR A 98 -2.50 -3.61 1.57
N TYR A 99 -3.53 -3.07 0.90
CA TYR A 99 -4.37 -3.86 0.00
C TYR A 99 -3.57 -4.54 -1.13
N ILE A 100 -2.50 -3.92 -1.64
CA ILE A 100 -1.66 -4.48 -2.71
C ILE A 100 -0.90 -5.71 -2.21
N GLU A 101 -0.23 -5.57 -1.07
CA GLU A 101 0.62 -6.59 -0.46
C GLU A 101 -0.23 -7.78 -0.04
N ILE A 102 -1.36 -7.52 0.64
CA ILE A 102 -2.32 -8.56 1.02
C ILE A 102 -2.81 -9.30 -0.23
N THR A 103 -3.29 -8.58 -1.25
CA THR A 103 -3.83 -9.21 -2.47
C THR A 103 -2.75 -10.03 -3.18
N GLN A 104 -1.53 -9.51 -3.29
CA GLN A 104 -0.42 -10.19 -3.95
C GLN A 104 -0.02 -11.46 -3.21
N LEU A 105 0.10 -11.42 -1.88
CA LEU A 105 0.44 -12.59 -1.06
C LEU A 105 -0.65 -13.66 -1.13
N LEU A 106 -1.92 -13.25 -1.05
CA LEU A 106 -3.06 -14.17 -1.10
C LEU A 106 -3.24 -14.81 -2.49
N LEU A 107 -3.27 -14.01 -3.56
CA LEU A 107 -3.42 -14.53 -4.92
C LEU A 107 -2.22 -15.36 -5.40
N LYS A 108 -1.05 -15.22 -4.76
CA LYS A 108 0.14 -16.03 -5.04
C LYS A 108 0.11 -17.37 -4.32
N ASN A 109 -0.27 -17.39 -3.04
CA ASN A 109 -0.13 -18.57 -2.18
C ASN A 109 -1.44 -19.35 -1.96
N ALA A 110 -2.59 -18.73 -2.21
CA ALA A 110 -3.91 -19.31 -2.00
C ALA A 110 -4.93 -18.94 -3.10
N PRO A 111 -4.57 -18.95 -4.40
CA PRO A 111 -5.52 -18.59 -5.46
C PRO A 111 -6.76 -19.49 -5.48
N GLU A 112 -6.65 -20.74 -5.05
CA GLU A 112 -7.75 -21.71 -5.00
C GLU A 112 -8.78 -21.41 -3.91
N ASP A 113 -8.40 -20.68 -2.86
CA ASP A 113 -9.33 -20.27 -1.80
C ASP A 113 -10.11 -18.99 -2.18
N ILE A 114 -9.74 -18.37 -3.32
CA ILE A 114 -10.23 -17.05 -3.73
C ILE A 114 -11.12 -17.21 -4.97
N PRO A 115 -12.44 -16.93 -4.84
CA PRO A 115 -13.33 -16.96 -5.99
C PRO A 115 -12.88 -15.98 -7.08
N LYS A 116 -12.80 -16.45 -8.33
CA LYS A 116 -12.46 -15.62 -9.51
C LYS A 116 -11.14 -14.84 -9.34
N ALA A 117 -10.11 -15.51 -8.82
CA ALA A 117 -8.79 -14.95 -8.53
C ALA A 117 -8.15 -14.13 -9.68
N ASP A 118 -8.29 -14.56 -10.94
CA ASP A 118 -7.71 -13.85 -12.09
C ASP A 118 -8.43 -12.54 -12.42
N GLU A 119 -9.75 -12.51 -12.24
CA GLU A 119 -10.55 -11.29 -12.40
C GLU A 119 -10.18 -10.28 -11.30
N LEU A 120 -10.08 -10.73 -10.04
CA LEU A 120 -9.61 -9.91 -8.92
C LEU A 120 -8.20 -9.37 -9.15
N ARG A 121 -7.28 -10.20 -9.68
CA ARG A 121 -5.91 -9.77 -10.02
C ARG A 121 -5.93 -8.62 -11.03
N THR A 122 -6.80 -8.71 -12.02
CA THR A 122 -6.95 -7.68 -13.06
C THR A 122 -7.54 -6.40 -12.47
N LEU A 123 -8.62 -6.50 -11.68
CA LEU A 123 -9.25 -5.33 -11.05
C LEU A 123 -8.32 -4.58 -10.09
N ILE A 124 -7.56 -5.29 -9.26
CA ILE A 124 -6.58 -4.68 -8.35
C ILE A 124 -5.49 -3.96 -9.13
N LYS A 125 -5.01 -4.56 -10.23
CA LYS A 125 -4.04 -3.93 -11.12
C LYS A 125 -4.61 -2.67 -11.77
N ASP A 126 -5.85 -2.70 -12.25
CA ASP A 126 -6.51 -1.53 -12.83
C ASP A 126 -6.62 -0.37 -11.82
N ILE A 127 -7.03 -0.65 -10.58
CA ILE A 127 -7.11 0.36 -9.51
C ILE A 127 -5.71 0.92 -9.22
N TRP A 128 -4.69 0.06 -9.11
CA TRP A 128 -3.31 0.47 -8.90
C TRP A 128 -2.78 1.36 -10.04
N ASP A 129 -3.03 0.99 -11.29
CA ASP A 129 -2.59 1.76 -12.47
C ASP A 129 -3.31 3.11 -12.55
N LEU A 130 -4.62 3.14 -12.27
CA LEU A 130 -5.42 4.36 -12.17
C LEU A 130 -4.85 5.32 -11.12
N ARG A 131 -4.62 4.83 -9.90
CA ARG A 131 -4.12 5.65 -8.78
C ARG A 131 -2.70 6.13 -9.01
N LYS A 132 -1.81 5.29 -9.57
CA LYS A 132 -0.48 5.73 -10.00
C LYS A 132 -0.54 6.80 -11.09
N ALA A 133 -1.44 6.70 -12.06
CA ALA A 133 -1.62 7.71 -13.08
C ALA A 133 -2.08 9.03 -12.45
N LYS A 134 -3.07 9.00 -11.55
CA LYS A 134 -3.52 10.16 -10.78
C LYS A 134 -2.40 10.80 -9.97
N LEU A 135 -1.53 9.99 -9.34
CA LEU A 135 -0.36 10.47 -8.59
C LEU A 135 0.65 11.18 -9.48
N ARG A 136 0.95 10.64 -10.67
CA ARG A 136 1.82 11.33 -11.63
C ARG A 136 1.25 12.67 -12.07
N SER A 137 -0.04 12.73 -12.38
CA SER A 137 -0.71 13.99 -12.76
C SER A 137 -0.71 15.02 -11.62
N SER A 138 -0.90 14.56 -10.37
CA SER A 138 -0.83 15.42 -9.18
C SER A 138 0.57 16.00 -8.99
N ILE A 139 1.62 15.19 -9.16
CA ILE A 139 3.02 15.63 -9.09
C ILE A 139 3.35 16.62 -10.20
N ASP A 140 2.94 16.34 -11.45
CA ASP A 140 3.16 17.23 -12.59
C ASP A 140 2.53 18.62 -12.35
N THR A 141 1.29 18.63 -11.86
CA THR A 141 0.59 19.87 -11.48
C THR A 141 1.35 20.61 -10.38
N PHE A 142 1.83 19.90 -9.36
CA PHE A 142 2.58 20.49 -8.26
C PHE A 142 3.92 21.10 -8.72
N ILE A 143 4.69 20.41 -9.57
CA ILE A 143 5.97 20.91 -10.13
C ILE A 143 5.76 22.16 -10.98
N LYS A 144 4.72 22.17 -11.81
CA LYS A 144 4.39 23.31 -12.70
C LYS A 144 3.85 24.51 -11.93
N SER A 145 3.25 24.28 -10.77
CA SER A 145 2.82 25.34 -9.88
C SER A 145 4.00 25.89 -9.07
N ASP A 146 3.91 27.15 -8.63
CA ASP A 146 4.84 27.73 -7.66
C ASP A 146 4.49 27.34 -6.21
N ALA A 147 3.72 26.26 -6.04
CA ALA A 147 3.33 25.76 -4.73
C ALA A 147 4.55 25.23 -3.96
N THR A 148 4.51 25.44 -2.65
CA THR A 148 5.53 24.96 -1.69
C THR A 148 5.03 23.80 -0.85
N HIS A 149 3.72 23.53 -0.85
CA HIS A 149 3.08 22.51 -0.05
C HIS A 149 2.02 21.75 -0.85
N ALA A 150 1.92 20.44 -0.60
CA ALA A 150 0.88 19.58 -1.14
C ALA A 150 0.34 18.67 -0.02
N LYS A 151 -1.00 18.53 0.04
CA LYS A 151 -1.68 17.59 0.93
C LYS A 151 -2.09 16.35 0.14
N LEU A 152 -1.49 15.21 0.49
CA LEU A 152 -1.79 13.92 -0.13
C LEU A 152 -2.45 13.02 0.92
N ASN A 153 -3.78 12.95 0.87
CA ASN A 153 -4.55 12.04 1.72
C ASN A 153 -4.72 10.69 1.02
N HIS A 154 -4.95 9.64 1.81
CA HIS A 154 -5.35 8.31 1.34
C HIS A 154 -4.39 7.60 0.37
N LEU A 155 -3.13 8.03 0.29
CA LEU A 155 -2.09 7.25 -0.38
C LEU A 155 -1.62 6.10 0.49
N THR A 156 -1.41 4.94 -0.12
CA THR A 156 -0.89 3.76 0.59
C THR A 156 0.65 3.81 0.67
N PRO A 157 1.25 3.06 1.62
CA PRO A 157 2.70 2.98 1.73
C PRO A 157 3.39 2.54 0.43
N MET A 158 2.83 1.56 -0.30
CA MET A 158 3.38 1.11 -1.57
C MET A 158 3.35 2.20 -2.65
N GLU A 159 2.25 2.95 -2.76
CA GLU A 159 2.14 4.06 -3.72
C GLU A 159 3.21 5.11 -3.45
N ILE A 160 3.33 5.53 -2.19
CA ILE A 160 4.33 6.52 -1.78
C ILE A 160 5.74 5.98 -2.05
N ASN A 161 6.00 4.71 -1.79
CA ASN A 161 7.34 4.14 -1.96
C ASN A 161 7.82 4.18 -3.42
N THR A 162 6.91 4.02 -4.38
CA THR A 162 7.27 4.01 -5.81
C THR A 162 7.82 5.33 -6.32
N ILE A 163 7.43 6.46 -5.70
CA ILE A 163 7.80 7.81 -6.13
C ILE A 163 8.71 8.54 -5.15
N ARG A 164 8.69 8.17 -3.86
CA ARG A 164 9.28 8.94 -2.75
C ARG A 164 10.69 9.39 -3.07
N ALA A 165 11.56 8.45 -3.42
CA ALA A 165 12.97 8.73 -3.60
C ALA A 165 13.26 9.70 -4.75
N VAL A 166 12.54 9.55 -5.87
CA VAL A 166 12.72 10.45 -7.02
C VAL A 166 12.13 11.81 -6.70
N LEU A 167 10.90 11.85 -6.17
CA LEU A 167 10.18 13.09 -5.90
C LEU A 167 10.90 13.96 -4.86
N THR A 168 11.40 13.39 -3.77
CA THR A 168 12.10 14.18 -2.75
C THR A 168 13.41 14.74 -3.27
N GLU A 169 14.16 13.94 -4.03
CA GLU A 169 15.45 14.38 -4.58
C GLU A 169 15.26 15.51 -5.61
N THR A 170 14.32 15.34 -6.54
CA THR A 170 14.03 16.38 -7.54
C THR A 170 13.52 17.66 -6.90
N MET A 171 12.67 17.56 -5.87
CA MET A 171 12.18 18.73 -5.14
C MET A 171 13.27 19.48 -4.38
N ASN A 172 14.24 18.76 -3.80
CA ASN A 172 15.39 19.40 -3.17
C ASN A 172 16.17 20.24 -4.18
N HIS A 173 16.42 19.70 -5.39
CA HIS A 173 17.09 20.45 -6.45
C HIS A 173 16.27 21.64 -6.93
N ILE A 174 14.97 21.48 -7.15
CA ILE A 174 14.07 22.58 -7.54
C ILE A 174 14.10 23.70 -6.50
N ASN A 175 14.07 23.35 -5.21
CA ASN A 175 14.12 24.31 -4.12
C ASN A 175 15.45 25.10 -4.09
N VAL A 176 16.58 24.42 -4.27
CA VAL A 176 17.90 25.09 -4.38
C VAL A 176 17.93 26.05 -5.57
N LEU A 177 17.38 25.67 -6.72
CA LEU A 177 17.30 26.56 -7.89
C LEU A 177 16.40 27.77 -7.62
N ARG A 178 15.22 27.58 -7.03
CA ARG A 178 14.29 28.66 -6.69
C ARG A 178 14.90 29.66 -5.70
N SER A 179 15.57 29.17 -4.66
CA SER A 179 16.25 30.02 -3.67
C SER A 179 17.39 30.84 -4.26
N ASN A 180 18.24 30.23 -5.12
CA ASN A 180 19.33 30.94 -5.80
C ASN A 180 18.83 32.08 -6.70
N VAL A 181 17.69 31.88 -7.39
CA VAL A 181 17.06 32.92 -8.20
C VAL A 181 16.59 34.07 -7.30
N HIS A 182 15.93 33.78 -6.18
CA HIS A 182 15.45 34.79 -5.25
C HIS A 182 16.58 35.67 -4.67
N THR A 183 17.71 35.05 -4.27
CA THR A 183 18.87 35.78 -3.74
C THR A 183 19.51 36.74 -4.75
N LYS A 184 19.53 36.40 -6.05
CA LYS A 184 20.07 37.28 -7.09
C LYS A 184 19.25 38.56 -7.28
N TYR A 185 17.93 38.48 -7.13
CA TYR A 185 17.06 39.65 -7.28
C TYR A 185 17.08 40.57 -6.06
N THR A 186 17.27 40.03 -4.86
CA THR A 186 17.35 40.85 -3.63
C THR A 186 18.71 41.50 -3.43
N GLY A 187 19.80 40.89 -3.93
CA GLY A 187 21.16 41.46 -3.88
C GLY A 187 21.39 42.65 -4.82
N ASN A 188 20.72 42.70 -5.98
CA ASN A 188 20.88 43.79 -6.95
C ASN A 188 20.07 45.06 -6.64
N SER A 189 19.25 45.07 -5.58
CA SER A 189 18.45 46.25 -5.19
C SER A 189 19.07 47.09 -4.07
N GLN A 190 20.27 46.74 -3.57
CA GLN A 190 20.99 47.53 -2.55
C GLN A 190 22.13 48.39 -3.13
N ASP A 191 22.36 48.33 -4.45
CA ASP A 191 23.36 49.13 -5.16
C ASP A 191 22.70 50.19 -6.07
N ILE A 192 21.82 51.05 -5.51
CA ILE A 192 21.41 52.35 -6.09
C ILE A 192 21.22 53.37 -4.97
#